data_AF-A0A0F7KJZ5-F1
#
_entry.id   AF-A0A0F7KJZ5-F1
#
_cell.length_a   1.000
_cell.length_b   1.000
_cell.length_c   1.000
_cell.angle_alpha   90.00
_cell.angle_beta   90.00
_cell.angle_gamma   90.00
#
_symmetry.space_group_name_H-M   'P 1'
#
loop_
_entity.id
_entity.type
_entity.pdbx_description
1 polymer ?
#
loop_
_entity_poly.entity_id
_entity_poly.type
_entity_poly.pdbx_seq_one_letter_code
_entity_poly.pdbx_strand_id
1 'polypeptide(L)' 'MNISPGMKVRFHPIIGGKHDGNLYEVRCIGKLYGRDFAWLEGKLDLIDIRSLTMPTSLKDC' A
#
# COMPACT_ATOMS: atom_id res chain seq x y z
N MET A 1 -11.03 2.44 2.10
CA MET A 1 -10.05 1.93 3.08
C MET A 1 -9.30 3.14 3.61
N ASN A 2 -9.26 3.35 4.94
CA ASN A 2 -8.46 4.42 5.52
C ASN A 2 -7.04 3.89 5.75
N ILE A 3 -6.16 4.09 4.76
CA ILE A 3 -4.71 3.95 4.94
C ILE A 3 -4.20 5.26 5.55
N SER A 4 -3.26 5.19 6.49
CA SER A 4 -2.63 6.36 7.13
C SER A 4 -1.12 6.16 7.26
N PRO A 5 -0.35 7.25 7.45
CA PRO A 5 1.06 7.16 7.83
C PRO A 5 1.30 6.24 9.04
N GLY A 6 2.42 5.52 9.05
CA GLY A 6 2.80 4.54 10.08
C GLY A 6 2.12 3.18 9.96
N MET A 7 1.15 3.01 9.05
CA MET A 7 0.51 1.71 8.83
C MET A 7 1.41 0.77 8.03
N LYS A 8 1.38 -0.51 8.38
CA LYS A 8 1.95 -1.56 7.54
C LYS A 8 0.94 -1.99 6.47
N VAL A 9 1.39 -2.17 5.23
CA VAL A 9 0.57 -2.52 4.06
C VAL A 9 1.30 -3.50 3.15
N ARG A 10 0.54 -4.27 2.35
CA ARG A 10 1.06 -5.07 1.24
C ARG A 10 0.82 -4.36 -0.08
N PHE A 11 1.80 -4.46 -0.99
CA PHE A 11 1.72 -3.84 -2.31
C PHE A 11 1.38 -4.86 -3.39
N HIS A 12 0.44 -4.47 -4.26
CA HIS A 12 0.00 -5.22 -5.42
C HIS A 12 0.48 -4.52 -6.71
N PRO A 13 1.47 -5.09 -7.43
CA PRO A 13 1.96 -4.51 -8.70
C PRO A 13 0.86 -4.31 -9.75
N ILE A 14 -0.14 -5.18 -9.73
CA ILE A 14 -1.38 -5.07 -10.51
C ILE A 14 -2.51 -4.92 -9.50
N ILE A 15 -3.32 -3.85 -9.61
CA ILE A 15 -4.46 -3.60 -8.72
C ILE A 15 -5.39 -4.82 -8.73
N GLY A 16 -5.71 -5.36 -7.55
CA GLY A 16 -6.54 -6.56 -7.39
C GLY A 16 -5.82 -7.89 -7.67
N GLY A 17 -4.55 -7.88 -8.06
CA GLY A 17 -3.74 -9.08 -8.28
C GLY A 17 -3.08 -9.61 -7.00
N LYS A 18 -2.06 -10.46 -7.16
CA LYS A 18 -1.24 -10.95 -6.02
C LYS A 18 -0.34 -9.83 -5.49
N HIS A 19 -0.13 -9.79 -4.17
CA HIS A 19 0.88 -8.91 -3.59
C HIS A 19 2.30 -9.40 -3.90
N ASP A 20 3.28 -8.51 -3.86
CA ASP A 20 4.69 -8.83 -4.12
C ASP A 20 5.37 -9.66 -3.02
N GLY A 21 4.70 -9.87 -1.89
CA GLY A 21 5.18 -10.69 -0.77
C GLY A 21 5.77 -9.87 0.37
N ASN A 22 6.09 -8.61 0.12
CA ASN A 22 6.72 -7.73 1.10
C ASN A 22 5.68 -7.00 1.96
N LEU A 23 6.16 -6.47 3.08
CA LEU A 23 5.41 -5.61 3.96
C LEU A 23 6.10 -4.26 4.03
N TYR A 24 5.35 -3.20 3.78
CA TYR A 24 5.86 -1.84 3.72
C TYR A 24 5.19 -0.96 4.77
N GLU A 25 5.90 0.04 5.27
CA GLU A 25 5.33 1.08 6.10
C GLU A 25 4.97 2.30 5.25
N VAL A 26 3.78 2.86 5.48
CA VAL A 26 3.34 4.08 4.82
C VAL A 26 4.05 5.27 5.46
N ARG A 27 4.92 5.95 4.71
CA ARG A 27 5.59 7.18 5.14
C ARG A 27 4.62 8.35 5.14
N CYS A 28 3.94 8.59 4.03
CA CYS A 28 2.97 9.68 3.88
C CYS A 28 1.95 9.37 2.79
N ILE A 29 0.86 10.16 2.79
CA ILE A 29 -0.22 10.07 1.80
C ILE A 29 -0.44 11.46 1.24
N GLY A 30 -0.67 11.53 -0.07
CA GLY A 30 -0.95 12.78 -0.77
C GLY A 30 -1.93 12.56 -1.91
N LYS A 31 -2.50 13.66 -2.39
CA LYS A 31 -3.45 13.65 -3.52
C LYS A 31 -2.77 14.21 -4.77
N LEU A 32 -2.83 13.46 -5.86
CA LEU A 32 -2.31 13.84 -7.16
C LEU A 32 -3.36 13.53 -8.24
N TYR A 33 -3.70 14.52 -9.06
CA TYR A 33 -4.75 14.40 -10.10
C TYR A 33 -6.08 13.82 -9.58
N GLY A 34 -6.51 14.26 -8.39
CA GLY A 34 -7.76 13.82 -7.76
C GLY A 34 -7.72 12.41 -7.15
N ARG A 35 -6.58 11.71 -7.21
CA ARG A 35 -6.39 10.37 -6.63
C ARG A 35 -5.44 10.40 -5.45
N ASP A 36 -5.64 9.50 -4.51
CA ASP A 36 -4.77 9.36 -3.35
C ASP A 36 -3.63 8.39 -3.65
N PHE A 37 -2.43 8.77 -3.24
CA PHE A 37 -1.19 8.00 -3.39
C PHE A 37 -0.46 7.93 -2.06
N ALA A 38 0.23 6.82 -1.83
CA ALA A 38 1.07 6.59 -0.68
C ALA A 38 2.54 6.50 -1.10
N TRP A 39 3.41 7.07 -0.25
CA TRP A 39 4.84 6.79 -0.28
C TRP A 39 5.13 5.71 0.74
N LEU A 40 5.81 4.66 0.30
CA LEU A 40 6.19 3.53 1.14
C LEU A 40 7.66 3.63 1.50
N GLU A 41 8.01 3.33 2.75
CA GLU A 41 9.41 3.20 3.15
C GLU A 41 10.12 2.12 2.31
N GLY A 42 11.29 2.45 1.76
CA GLY A 42 12.06 1.54 0.91
C GLY A 42 11.58 1.40 -0.54
N LYS A 43 10.55 2.13 -0.98
CA LYS A 43 10.14 2.26 -2.38
C LYS A 43 10.35 3.69 -2.87
N LEU A 44 10.86 3.81 -4.09
CA LEU A 44 11.05 5.11 -4.76
C LEU A 44 9.76 5.62 -5.42
N ASP A 45 8.89 4.71 -5.85
CA ASP A 45 7.69 5.04 -6.61
C ASP A 45 6.55 5.53 -5.71
N LEU A 46 5.75 6.46 -6.23
CA LEU A 46 4.43 6.79 -5.70
C LEU A 46 3.46 5.65 -6.02
N ILE A 47 2.73 5.17 -5.01
CA ILE A 47 1.86 4.01 -5.14
C ILE A 47 0.40 4.43 -5.00
N ASP A 48 -0.44 4.11 -5.99
CA ASP A 48 -1.89 4.33 -5.91
C ASP A 48 -2.44 3.53 -4.72
N ILE A 49 -3.22 4.17 -3.84
CA ILE A 49 -3.71 3.49 -2.62
C ILE A 49 -4.55 2.25 -2.92
N ARG A 50 -5.11 2.14 -4.13
CA ARG A 50 -5.87 0.96 -4.58
C ARG A 50 -4.98 -0.26 -4.84
N SER A 51 -3.68 -0.05 -5.02
CA SER A 51 -2.67 -1.10 -5.08
C SER A 51 -2.23 -1.58 -3.70
N LEU A 52 -2.82 -1.07 -2.61
CA LEU A 52 -2.42 -1.40 -1.25
C LEU A 52 -3.55 -2.10 -0.51
N THR A 53 -3.17 -3.08 0.31
CA THR A 53 -4.08 -3.75 1.24
C THR A 53 -3.47 -3.80 2.63
N MET A 54 -4.32 -3.86 3.65
CA MET A 54 -3.85 -4.13 5.00
C MET A 54 -3.31 -5.56 5.07
N PRO A 55 -2.23 -5.81 5.84
CA PRO A 55 -1.82 -7.17 6.14
C PRO A 55 -2.96 -7.86 6.88
N THR A 56 -3.60 -8.82 6.22
CA THR A 56 -4.58 -9.68 6.86
C THR A 56 -3.86 -10.53 7.91
N SER A 57 -4.30 -10.44 9.17
CA SER A 57 -3.82 -11.30 10.29
C SER A 57 -4.25 -12.77 10.14
N LEU A 58 -5.02 -13.08 9.09
CA LEU A 58 -5.48 -14.43 8.83
C LEU A 58 -4.31 -15.20 8.22
N LYS A 59 -3.72 -16.07 9.06
CA LYS A 59 -2.98 -17.27 8.65
C LYS A 59 -3.58 -17.77 7.35
N ASP A 60 -2.76 -17.77 6.30
CA ASP A 60 -3.06 -18.48 5.07
C ASP A 60 -3.34 -19.95 5.44
N CYS A 61 -4.63 -20.33 5.42
CA CYS A 61 -5.09 -21.71 5.44
C CYS A 61 -5.48 -22.11 4.01
#